data_AF-A0AAU4SLU3-F1
#
_entry.id   AF-A0AAU4SLU3-F1
#
_cell.length_a   1.000
_cell.length_b   1.000
_cell.length_c   1.000
_cell.angle_alpha   90.00
_cell.angle_beta   90.00
_cell.angle_gamma   90.00
#
_symmetry.space_group_name_H-M   'P 1'
#
loop_
_entity.id
_entity.type
_entity.pdbx_description
1 polymer ?
#
loop_
_entity_poly.entity_id
_entity_poly.type
_entity_poly.pdbx_seq_one_letter_code
_entity_poly.pdbx_strand_id
1 'polypeptide(L)'
;MNRPPTSARTTTRRIRRFLVVDLIALIAVITAVLGCQGQKLASTSPSSSLPAVSPPNPRHGEHGGALGEADGVVLDDVTVFDDAIPAVAKLDPDLRTALREAAKDAADDGVEFYVNSGWRSTEYQNQLLREAISKYGSEDEAARWVATPETSPHVSGDAVDIGRSDSTAWLSEHGAEYGLCQIYRNEPWHYEVRTQAIDDRGCPRMYADPTEDPRMQQ
;
A
#
# COMPACT_ATOMS: atom_id res chain seq x y z
N MET A 1 7.54 -38.68 -55.56
CA MET A 1 8.37 -38.78 -54.34
C MET A 1 8.66 -37.35 -53.89
N ASN A 2 8.47 -36.84 -52.68
CA ASN A 2 7.69 -37.20 -51.51
C ASN A 2 7.56 -35.90 -50.67
N ARG A 3 6.31 -35.59 -50.28
CA ARG A 3 5.80 -34.79 -49.14
C ARG A 3 6.20 -33.31 -48.92
N PRO A 4 5.21 -32.41 -48.69
CA PRO A 4 5.41 -31.12 -48.05
C PRO A 4 5.40 -31.22 -46.51
N PRO A 5 5.94 -30.24 -45.76
CA PRO A 5 5.86 -30.22 -44.30
C PRO A 5 4.45 -29.83 -43.81
N THR A 6 4.03 -30.55 -42.79
CA THR A 6 2.72 -30.50 -42.13
C THR A 6 2.59 -29.25 -41.23
N SER A 7 1.50 -28.52 -41.41
CA SER A 7 0.99 -27.50 -40.49
C SER A 7 0.61 -28.11 -39.13
N ALA A 8 1.27 -27.72 -38.05
CA ALA A 8 0.88 -28.08 -36.68
C ALA A 8 0.06 -26.95 -36.04
N ARG A 9 -1.26 -27.14 -35.98
CA ARG A 9 -2.21 -26.31 -35.22
C ARG A 9 -2.52 -27.00 -33.90
N THR A 10 -2.78 -26.20 -32.87
CA THR A 10 -3.48 -26.50 -31.59
C THR A 10 -2.73 -27.18 -30.44
N THR A 11 -2.17 -26.37 -29.53
CA THR A 11 -1.92 -26.79 -28.13
C THR A 11 -2.18 -25.66 -27.13
N THR A 12 -3.23 -24.86 -27.33
CA THR A 12 -3.54 -23.71 -26.43
C THR A 12 -4.89 -23.86 -25.69
N ARG A 13 -5.63 -24.97 -25.92
CA ARG A 13 -7.00 -25.13 -25.38
C ARG A 13 -7.14 -26.09 -24.20
N ARG A 14 -6.10 -26.89 -23.88
CA ARG A 14 -6.14 -27.87 -22.77
C ARG A 14 -5.66 -27.33 -21.43
N ILE A 15 -4.81 -26.29 -21.41
CA ILE A 15 -4.26 -25.71 -20.18
C ILE A 15 -5.29 -24.78 -19.48
N ARG A 16 -6.17 -24.12 -20.25
CA ARG A 16 -7.25 -23.27 -19.72
C ARG A 16 -8.42 -24.03 -19.05
N ARG A 17 -8.47 -25.35 -19.14
CA ARG A 17 -9.58 -26.16 -18.57
C ARG A 17 -9.29 -26.70 -17.17
N PHE A 18 -8.03 -26.72 -16.73
CA PHE A 18 -7.68 -27.15 -15.38
C PHE A 18 -7.70 -26.00 -14.36
N LEU A 19 -7.43 -24.75 -14.79
CA LEU A 19 -7.48 -23.58 -13.89
C LEU A 19 -8.90 -23.11 -13.49
N VAL A 20 -9.96 -23.59 -14.16
CA VAL A 20 -11.35 -23.22 -13.81
C VAL A 20 -11.98 -24.21 -12.83
N VAL A 21 -11.46 -25.43 -12.71
CA VAL A 21 -12.02 -26.47 -11.81
C VAL A 21 -11.52 -26.29 -10.38
N ASP A 22 -10.26 -25.84 -10.18
CA ASP A 22 -9.72 -25.60 -8.83
C ASP A 22 -10.30 -24.34 -8.15
N LEU A 23 -10.75 -23.33 -8.91
CA LEU A 23 -11.35 -22.12 -8.35
C LEU A 23 -12.79 -22.33 -7.84
N ILE A 24 -13.53 -23.30 -8.40
CA ILE A 24 -14.91 -23.62 -7.95
C ILE A 24 -14.89 -24.47 -6.66
N ALA A 25 -13.87 -25.31 -6.47
CA ALA A 25 -13.73 -26.12 -5.25
C ALA A 25 -13.38 -25.27 -4.01
N LEU A 26 -12.61 -24.19 -4.16
CA LEU A 26 -12.26 -23.28 -3.06
C LEU A 26 -13.44 -22.39 -2.60
N ILE A 27 -14.37 -22.03 -3.50
CA ILE A 27 -15.56 -21.24 -3.16
C ILE A 27 -16.65 -22.09 -2.45
N ALA A 28 -16.72 -23.40 -2.73
CA ALA A 28 -17.67 -24.30 -2.08
C ALA A 28 -17.30 -24.66 -0.63
N VAL A 29 -16.04 -24.53 -0.22
CA VAL A 29 -15.58 -24.83 1.15
C VAL A 29 -15.83 -23.65 2.11
N ILE A 30 -15.90 -22.40 1.62
CA ILE A 30 -16.16 -21.21 2.46
C ILE A 30 -17.66 -20.99 2.73
N THR A 31 -18.56 -21.58 1.95
CA THR A 31 -20.01 -21.48 2.15
C THR A 31 -20.62 -22.56 3.06
N ALA A 32 -19.85 -23.57 3.46
CA ALA A 32 -20.35 -24.67 4.31
C ALA A 32 -20.17 -24.47 5.83
N VAL A 33 -19.55 -23.38 6.29
CA VAL A 33 -19.35 -23.09 7.73
C VAL A 33 -20.44 -22.18 8.33
N LEU A 34 -21.35 -21.64 7.52
CA LEU A 34 -22.48 -20.82 8.00
C LEU A 34 -23.86 -21.52 8.00
N GLY A 35 -23.90 -22.84 7.80
CA GLY A 35 -25.14 -23.56 7.46
C GLY A 35 -25.63 -24.62 8.45
N CYS A 36 -25.18 -24.64 9.71
CA CYS A 36 -25.65 -25.62 10.70
C CYS A 36 -25.73 -25.03 12.11
N GLN A 37 -26.88 -24.43 12.45
CA GLN A 37 -27.65 -24.78 13.66
C GLN A 37 -28.94 -23.95 13.73
N GLY A 38 -30.00 -24.51 13.15
CA GLY A 38 -31.37 -24.06 13.35
C GLY A 38 -32.03 -24.75 14.54
N GLN A 39 -32.53 -23.93 15.46
CA GLN A 39 -33.77 -24.04 16.23
C GLN A 39 -34.04 -25.30 17.12
N LYS A 40 -34.17 -25.06 18.43
CA LYS A 40 -35.28 -25.62 19.23
C LYS A 40 -35.84 -24.62 20.25
N LEU A 41 -37.15 -24.75 20.43
CA LEU A 41 -38.13 -23.89 21.10
C LEU A 41 -37.99 -23.69 22.61
N ALA A 42 -38.42 -22.49 23.02
CA ALA A 42 -39.14 -22.08 24.24
C ALA A 42 -39.23 -23.04 25.43
N SER A 43 -38.83 -22.54 26.61
CA SER A 43 -39.49 -22.83 27.89
C SER A 43 -39.30 -21.66 28.87
N THR A 44 -40.35 -21.45 29.64
CA THR A 44 -40.77 -20.32 30.48
C THR A 44 -39.81 -19.96 31.64
N SER A 45 -39.76 -18.66 32.00
CA SER A 45 -39.05 -18.06 33.14
C SER A 45 -39.59 -18.49 34.53
N PRO A 46 -38.88 -18.18 35.64
CA PRO A 46 -39.24 -16.94 36.35
C PRO A 46 -38.07 -16.12 36.92
N SER A 47 -38.44 -14.89 37.28
CA SER A 47 -37.72 -13.70 37.72
C SER A 47 -36.76 -13.83 38.90
N SER A 48 -35.73 -12.97 38.95
CA SER A 48 -35.17 -12.37 40.18
C SER A 48 -34.40 -11.06 39.87
N SER A 49 -35.03 -9.94 40.23
CA SER A 49 -34.50 -8.67 40.79
C SER A 49 -33.10 -8.11 40.44
N LEU A 50 -33.09 -6.88 39.92
CA LEU A 50 -32.01 -5.84 39.89
C LEU A 50 -31.71 -5.28 41.31
N PRO A 51 -30.73 -4.34 41.57
CA PRO A 51 -30.04 -3.42 40.64
C PRO A 51 -28.55 -3.10 40.94
N ALA A 52 -27.87 -2.36 40.05
CA ALA A 52 -27.17 -1.10 40.38
C ALA A 52 -26.31 -0.59 39.20
N VAL A 53 -26.54 0.68 38.86
CA VAL A 53 -25.76 1.52 37.95
C VAL A 53 -24.38 1.79 38.56
N SER A 54 -23.33 1.75 37.73
CA SER A 54 -22.07 2.46 37.99
C SER A 54 -21.51 2.97 36.67
N PRO A 55 -21.08 4.24 36.59
CA PRO A 55 -20.54 4.81 35.36
C PRO A 55 -19.13 4.26 35.10
N PRO A 56 -18.70 4.09 33.83
CA PRO A 56 -17.29 3.84 33.55
C PRO A 56 -16.50 5.13 33.83
N ASN A 57 -15.74 5.10 34.93
CA ASN A 57 -14.64 6.00 35.17
C ASN A 57 -13.60 5.79 34.04
N PRO A 58 -13.19 6.81 33.27
CA PRO A 58 -12.10 6.63 32.32
C PRO A 58 -10.83 6.52 33.15
N ARG A 59 -10.41 5.28 33.42
CA ARG A 59 -9.03 5.04 33.80
C ARG A 59 -8.21 5.52 32.62
N HIS A 60 -7.51 6.64 32.80
CA HIS A 60 -6.28 6.94 32.09
C HIS A 60 -5.32 5.76 32.33
N GLY A 61 -5.50 4.72 31.51
CA GLY A 61 -4.43 3.79 31.21
C GLY A 61 -3.53 4.52 30.24
N GLU A 62 -2.27 4.64 30.60
CA GLU A 62 -1.14 4.82 29.70
C GLU A 62 -1.33 3.89 28.48
N HIS A 63 -1.98 4.39 27.44
CA HIS A 63 -1.94 3.77 26.14
C HIS A 63 -0.71 4.37 25.48
N GLY A 64 0.31 3.53 25.26
CA GLY A 64 1.00 3.63 23.97
C GLY A 64 -0.11 3.52 22.93
N GLY A 65 -0.58 4.67 22.45
CA GLY A 65 -1.75 4.76 21.58
C GLY A 65 -1.53 3.88 20.36
N ALA A 66 -2.55 3.12 19.96
CA ALA A 66 -2.51 2.48 18.66
C ALA A 66 -2.22 3.56 17.61
N LEU A 67 -1.27 3.31 16.72
CA LEU A 67 -0.93 4.25 15.65
C LEU A 67 -2.18 4.61 14.86
N GLY A 68 -2.30 5.88 14.49
CA GLY A 68 -3.44 6.39 13.75
C GLY A 68 -3.06 7.43 12.71
N GLU A 69 -4.04 8.16 12.19
CA GLU A 69 -3.83 9.18 11.16
C GLU A 69 -2.80 10.25 11.59
N ALA A 70 -2.75 10.58 12.88
CA ALA A 70 -1.76 11.51 13.45
C ALA A 70 -0.30 11.07 13.20
N ASP A 71 -0.08 9.75 13.11
CA ASP A 71 1.20 9.09 12.84
C ASP A 71 1.47 8.88 11.34
N GLY A 72 0.54 9.29 10.46
CA GLY A 72 0.65 9.11 9.02
C GLY A 72 0.03 7.82 8.49
N VAL A 73 -0.76 7.10 9.31
CA VAL A 73 -1.54 5.96 8.83
C VAL A 73 -2.65 6.45 7.89
N VAL A 74 -2.77 5.84 6.71
CA VAL A 74 -3.85 6.11 5.76
C VAL A 74 -4.96 5.06 5.96
N LEU A 75 -6.17 5.50 6.34
CA LEU A 75 -7.29 4.61 6.68
C LEU A 75 -8.34 4.49 5.58
N ASP A 76 -8.56 5.56 4.84
CA ASP A 76 -9.56 5.68 3.77
C ASP A 76 -8.89 6.00 2.43
N ASP A 77 -9.70 6.16 1.38
CA ASP A 77 -9.30 6.63 0.07
C ASP A 77 -8.80 8.10 0.16
N VAL A 78 -7.52 8.28 0.49
CA VAL A 78 -6.84 9.58 0.60
C VAL A 78 -6.20 9.94 -0.73
N THR A 79 -6.42 11.16 -1.19
CA THR A 79 -5.85 11.76 -2.40
C THR A 79 -4.73 12.75 -2.07
N VAL A 80 -3.96 13.16 -3.08
CA VAL A 80 -2.92 14.19 -2.94
C VAL A 80 -3.47 15.60 -2.58
N PHE A 81 -4.80 15.78 -2.57
CA PHE A 81 -5.47 17.04 -2.24
C PHE A 81 -5.98 17.11 -0.79
N ASP A 82 -5.88 16.02 -0.02
CA ASP A 82 -6.44 15.94 1.34
C ASP A 82 -5.53 16.60 2.40
N ASP A 83 -5.54 17.94 2.42
CA ASP A 83 -4.72 18.78 3.31
C ASP A 83 -4.95 18.58 4.82
N ALA A 84 -6.06 17.91 5.21
CA ALA A 84 -6.35 17.60 6.61
C ALA A 84 -5.63 16.33 7.10
N ILE A 85 -5.20 15.46 6.18
CA ILE A 85 -4.63 14.15 6.52
C ILE A 85 -3.12 14.30 6.72
N PRO A 86 -2.56 13.94 7.89
CA PRO A 86 -1.13 14.15 8.17
C PRO A 86 -0.18 13.49 7.17
N ALA A 87 -0.56 12.33 6.60
CA ALA A 87 0.20 11.67 5.56
C ALA A 87 0.44 12.56 4.32
N VAL A 88 -0.49 13.49 4.01
CA VAL A 88 -0.38 14.44 2.89
C VAL A 88 0.08 15.81 3.37
N ALA A 89 -0.46 16.28 4.49
CA ALA A 89 -0.24 17.62 5.03
C ALA A 89 1.22 17.87 5.43
N LYS A 90 1.94 16.81 5.85
CA LYS A 90 3.33 16.85 6.32
C LYS A 90 4.35 16.39 5.27
N LEU A 91 3.93 16.15 4.03
CA LEU A 91 4.89 16.00 2.93
C LEU A 91 5.69 17.29 2.76
N ASP A 92 6.90 17.15 2.25
CA ASP A 92 7.69 18.28 1.79
C ASP A 92 6.85 19.15 0.82
N PRO A 93 6.84 20.48 0.99
CA PRO A 93 6.00 21.36 0.17
C PRO A 93 6.26 21.26 -1.33
N ASP A 94 7.51 21.01 -1.77
CA ASP A 94 7.84 20.89 -3.19
C ASP A 94 7.31 19.56 -3.73
N LEU A 95 7.46 18.46 -2.98
CA LEU A 95 6.83 17.18 -3.32
C LEU A 95 5.32 17.29 -3.43
N ARG A 96 4.66 17.92 -2.44
CA ARG A 96 3.21 18.10 -2.47
C ARG A 96 2.75 18.96 -3.65
N THR A 97 3.54 19.98 -4.02
CA THR A 97 3.25 20.83 -5.18
C THR A 97 3.35 20.04 -6.48
N ALA A 98 4.47 19.33 -6.70
CA ALA A 98 4.68 18.50 -7.88
C ALA A 98 3.58 17.43 -8.04
N LEU A 99 3.20 16.76 -6.95
CA LEU A 99 2.10 15.78 -6.95
C LEU A 99 0.76 16.38 -7.38
N ARG A 100 0.46 17.60 -6.95
CA ARG A 100 -0.80 18.28 -7.28
C ARG A 100 -0.84 18.82 -8.69
N GLU A 101 0.31 19.20 -9.24
CA GLU A 101 0.43 19.58 -10.64
C GLU A 101 0.24 18.34 -11.52
N ALA A 102 0.99 17.27 -11.26
CA ALA A 102 0.85 15.99 -11.95
C ALA A 102 -0.58 15.42 -11.86
N ALA A 103 -1.20 15.45 -10.68
CA ALA A 103 -2.54 14.91 -10.49
C ALA A 103 -3.64 15.69 -11.24
N LYS A 104 -3.45 16.99 -11.49
CA LYS A 104 -4.40 17.77 -12.29
C LYS A 104 -4.36 17.35 -13.75
N ASP A 105 -3.17 17.16 -14.29
CA ASP A 105 -2.99 16.78 -15.68
C ASP A 105 -3.37 15.30 -15.89
N ALA A 106 -3.01 14.42 -14.95
CA ALA A 106 -3.44 13.03 -14.97
C ALA A 106 -4.97 12.85 -14.95
N ALA A 107 -5.70 13.80 -14.34
CA ALA A 107 -7.16 13.77 -14.31
C ALA A 107 -7.79 13.96 -15.70
N ASP A 108 -7.12 14.66 -16.63
CA ASP A 108 -7.57 14.78 -18.02
C ASP A 108 -7.50 13.43 -18.77
N ASP A 109 -6.63 12.52 -18.31
CA ASP A 109 -6.52 11.14 -18.77
C ASP A 109 -7.42 10.16 -17.97
N GLY A 110 -8.20 10.68 -17.01
CA GLY A 110 -9.06 9.88 -16.14
C GLY A 110 -8.32 9.11 -15.04
N VAL A 111 -7.09 9.52 -14.71
CA VAL A 111 -6.26 8.93 -13.66
C VAL A 111 -6.31 9.80 -12.41
N GLU A 112 -6.54 9.18 -11.26
CA GLU A 112 -6.62 9.89 -9.97
C GLU A 112 -5.58 9.35 -8.99
N PHE A 113 -4.86 10.24 -8.32
CA PHE A 113 -3.75 9.88 -7.44
C PHE A 113 -4.22 9.68 -6.00
N TYR A 114 -4.17 8.43 -5.56
CA TYR A 114 -4.39 8.03 -4.18
C TYR A 114 -3.06 7.80 -3.48
N VAL A 115 -2.98 8.19 -2.22
CA VAL A 115 -1.80 8.03 -1.38
C VAL A 115 -1.97 6.75 -0.57
N ASN A 116 -1.18 5.72 -0.85
CA ASN A 116 -1.11 4.54 0.03
C ASN A 116 -0.32 4.86 1.30
N SER A 117 0.69 5.72 1.19
CA SER A 117 1.48 6.18 2.31
C SER A 117 2.21 7.48 1.96
N GLY A 118 2.20 8.46 2.84
CA GLY A 118 2.94 9.72 2.65
C GLY A 118 3.91 9.93 3.78
N TRP A 119 3.83 11.08 4.46
CA TRP A 119 4.59 11.30 5.68
C TRP A 119 4.25 10.26 6.76
N ARG A 120 5.27 9.80 7.51
CA ARG A 120 5.14 8.85 8.63
C ARG A 120 5.84 9.39 9.88
N SER A 121 5.30 9.12 11.05
CA SER A 121 6.04 9.31 12.31
C SER A 121 7.18 8.30 12.44
N THR A 122 8.18 8.65 13.25
CA THR A 122 9.29 7.75 13.61
C THR A 122 8.77 6.47 14.27
N GLU A 123 7.73 6.57 15.09
CA GLU A 123 7.07 5.45 15.76
C GLU A 123 6.39 4.52 14.75
N TYR A 124 5.72 5.09 13.74
CA TYR A 124 5.09 4.30 12.69
C TYR A 124 6.13 3.60 11.81
N GLN A 125 7.18 4.31 11.38
CA GLN A 125 8.25 3.71 10.61
C GLN A 125 8.95 2.57 11.38
N ASN A 126 9.17 2.74 12.68
CA ASN A 126 9.69 1.69 13.57
C ASN A 126 8.78 0.46 13.63
N GLN A 127 7.47 0.66 13.66
CA GLN A 127 6.53 -0.45 13.63
C GLN A 127 6.60 -1.21 12.30
N LEU A 128 6.60 -0.50 11.17
CA LEU A 128 6.72 -1.11 9.83
C LEU A 128 8.01 -1.91 9.70
N LEU A 129 9.13 -1.42 10.23
CA LEU A 129 10.40 -2.14 10.20
C LEU A 129 10.32 -3.44 11.01
N ARG A 130 9.76 -3.42 12.23
CA ARG A 130 9.57 -4.63 13.03
C ARG A 130 8.65 -5.65 12.33
N GLU A 131 7.59 -5.17 11.68
CA GLU A 131 6.68 -6.01 10.91
C GLU A 131 7.39 -6.64 9.69
N ALA A 132 8.22 -5.87 8.99
CA ALA A 132 9.03 -6.37 7.88
C ALA A 132 10.05 -7.42 8.33
N ILE A 133 10.76 -7.19 9.44
CA ILE A 133 11.69 -8.17 10.02
C ILE A 133 10.96 -9.47 10.38
N SER A 134 9.79 -9.36 11.01
CA SER A 134 8.96 -10.52 11.33
C SER A 134 8.53 -11.29 10.08
N LYS A 135 8.17 -10.56 9.01
CA LYS A 135 7.72 -11.13 7.74
C LYS A 135 8.83 -11.79 6.93
N TYR A 136 10.01 -11.16 6.87
CA TYR A 136 11.11 -11.57 5.99
C TYR A 136 12.21 -12.35 6.71
N GLY A 137 12.21 -12.37 8.04
CA GLY A 137 13.04 -13.24 8.86
C GLY A 137 14.38 -12.65 9.29
N SER A 138 14.80 -11.52 8.73
CA SER A 138 16.00 -10.79 9.15
C SER A 138 15.89 -9.29 8.84
N GLU A 139 16.73 -8.49 9.49
CA GLU A 139 16.94 -7.08 9.17
C GLU A 139 17.43 -6.92 7.73
N ASP A 140 18.39 -7.75 7.29
CA ASP A 140 18.94 -7.69 5.93
C ASP A 140 17.88 -7.90 4.83
N GLU A 141 16.96 -8.86 5.00
CA GLU A 141 15.90 -9.09 4.02
C GLU A 141 14.79 -8.03 4.13
N ALA A 142 14.53 -7.51 5.33
CA ALA A 142 13.56 -6.43 5.54
C ALA A 142 14.03 -5.09 4.95
N ALA A 143 15.34 -4.82 4.98
CA ALA A 143 15.95 -3.59 4.47
C ALA A 143 15.75 -3.40 2.95
N ARG A 144 15.39 -4.47 2.23
CA ARG A 144 15.01 -4.42 0.81
C ARG A 144 13.62 -3.82 0.56
N TRP A 145 12.87 -3.52 1.61
CA TRP A 145 11.47 -3.05 1.52
C TRP A 145 11.15 -1.93 2.50
N VAL A 146 11.82 -1.88 3.65
CA VAL A 146 11.51 -0.91 4.71
C VAL A 146 12.79 -0.34 5.28
N ALA A 147 12.99 0.97 5.06
CA ALA A 147 14.10 1.72 5.63
C ALA A 147 13.97 1.89 7.16
N THR A 148 15.09 2.23 7.81
CA THR A 148 15.09 2.58 9.23
C THR A 148 14.38 3.92 9.47
N PRO A 149 13.93 4.21 10.71
CA PRO A 149 13.33 5.51 11.03
C PRO A 149 14.25 6.70 10.75
N GLU A 150 15.57 6.52 10.88
CA GLU A 150 16.56 7.57 10.69
C GLU A 150 16.81 7.90 9.21
N THR A 151 16.60 6.92 8.33
CA THR A 151 16.94 7.01 6.90
C THR A 151 15.73 7.09 5.98
N SER A 152 14.54 6.75 6.48
CA SER A 152 13.30 6.72 5.68
C SER A 152 12.92 8.10 5.16
N PRO A 153 12.81 8.28 3.83
CA PRO A 153 12.33 9.54 3.23
C PRO A 153 10.87 9.85 3.59
N HIS A 154 10.07 8.84 3.97
CA HIS A 154 8.71 9.09 4.48
C HIS A 154 8.71 9.81 5.83
N VAL A 155 9.74 9.62 6.65
CA VAL A 155 9.85 10.28 7.97
C VAL A 155 10.18 11.75 7.79
N SER A 156 11.04 12.09 6.84
CA SER A 156 11.35 13.48 6.47
C SER A 156 10.24 14.16 5.65
N GLY A 157 9.31 13.38 5.08
CA GLY A 157 8.25 13.87 4.20
C GLY A 157 8.66 14.00 2.73
N ASP A 158 9.84 13.48 2.37
CA ASP A 158 10.44 13.58 1.04
C ASP A 158 9.99 12.48 0.05
N ALA A 159 9.16 11.54 0.51
CA ALA A 159 8.61 10.46 -0.31
C ALA A 159 7.11 10.26 -0.14
N VAL A 160 6.51 9.70 -1.19
CA VAL A 160 5.12 9.25 -1.21
C VAL A 160 5.01 7.91 -1.93
N ASP A 161 4.15 7.04 -1.42
CA ASP A 161 3.70 5.81 -2.04
C ASP A 161 2.35 6.06 -2.72
N ILE A 162 2.34 6.11 -4.05
CA ILE A 162 1.13 6.29 -4.86
C ILE A 162 0.45 4.94 -5.09
N GLY A 163 -0.84 4.90 -4.75
CA GLY A 163 -1.69 3.75 -4.95
C GLY A 163 -2.21 3.64 -6.38
N ARG A 164 -2.75 2.46 -6.68
CA ARG A 164 -3.35 2.05 -7.96
C ARG A 164 -2.36 2.02 -9.14
N SER A 165 -2.47 0.96 -9.94
CA SER A 165 -1.47 0.66 -10.98
C SER A 165 -1.52 1.63 -12.16
N ASP A 166 -2.70 2.17 -12.46
CA ASP A 166 -2.91 3.21 -13.47
C ASP A 166 -2.16 4.50 -13.12
N SER A 167 -2.23 4.93 -11.86
CA SER A 167 -1.49 6.11 -11.38
C SER A 167 0.02 5.90 -11.46
N THR A 168 0.52 4.73 -11.06
CA THR A 168 1.96 4.42 -11.21
C THR A 168 2.39 4.27 -12.66
N ALA A 169 1.51 3.81 -13.56
CA ALA A 169 1.80 3.73 -14.98
C ALA A 169 1.89 5.13 -15.60
N TRP A 170 0.94 6.01 -15.28
CA TRP A 170 0.96 7.40 -15.73
C TRP A 170 2.21 8.12 -15.23
N LEU A 171 2.55 7.99 -13.94
CA LEU A 171 3.77 8.60 -13.39
C LEU A 171 5.06 8.03 -13.97
N SER A 172 5.09 6.76 -14.39
CA SER A 172 6.25 6.21 -15.09
C SER A 172 6.46 6.85 -16.47
N GLU A 173 5.41 7.36 -17.11
CA GLU A 173 5.48 7.98 -18.43
C GLU A 173 5.69 9.50 -18.34
N HIS A 174 5.01 10.16 -17.39
CA HIS A 174 4.91 11.62 -17.30
C HIS A 174 5.62 12.23 -16.08
N GLY A 175 5.94 11.43 -15.06
CA GLY A 175 6.38 11.94 -13.75
C GLY A 175 7.63 12.82 -13.81
N ALA A 176 8.55 12.54 -14.75
CA ALA A 176 9.78 13.31 -14.92
C ALA A 176 9.53 14.80 -15.25
N GLU A 177 8.43 15.13 -15.93
CA GLU A 177 8.04 16.51 -16.28
C GLU A 177 7.76 17.36 -15.03
N TYR A 178 7.36 16.71 -13.93
CA TYR A 178 7.09 17.32 -12.63
C TYR A 178 8.23 17.08 -11.62
N GLY A 179 9.32 16.44 -12.07
CA GLY A 179 10.40 15.99 -11.19
C GLY A 179 10.02 14.83 -10.27
N LEU A 180 8.88 14.17 -10.47
CA LEU A 180 8.45 13.01 -9.69
C LEU A 180 9.09 11.74 -10.27
N CYS A 181 9.98 11.12 -9.49
CA CYS A 181 10.74 9.98 -9.96
C CYS A 181 10.55 8.75 -9.09
N GLN A 182 10.27 7.61 -9.72
CA GLN A 182 10.40 6.31 -9.09
C GLN A 182 11.87 6.11 -8.71
N ILE A 183 12.13 5.76 -7.44
CA ILE A 183 13.50 5.63 -6.93
C ILE A 183 13.98 4.17 -6.94
N TYR A 184 13.10 3.23 -6.61
CA TYR A 184 13.44 1.82 -6.46
C TYR A 184 12.67 0.95 -7.46
N ARG A 185 13.38 0.06 -8.17
CA ARG A 185 12.75 -0.81 -9.19
C ARG A 185 11.74 -1.80 -8.61
N ASN A 186 11.94 -2.24 -7.37
CA ASN A 186 11.01 -3.15 -6.67
C ASN A 186 9.80 -2.44 -6.05
N GLU A 187 9.75 -1.10 -6.08
CA GLU A 187 8.70 -0.29 -5.48
C GLU A 187 8.13 0.70 -6.52
N PRO A 188 7.31 0.22 -7.49
CA PRO A 188 6.71 1.08 -8.52
C PRO A 188 5.78 2.17 -7.98
N TRP A 189 5.43 2.10 -6.70
CA TRP A 189 4.62 3.07 -5.99
C TRP A 189 5.44 4.18 -5.33
N HIS A 190 6.75 4.03 -5.10
CA HIS A 190 7.57 4.97 -4.30
C HIS A 190 8.15 6.09 -5.16
N TYR A 191 7.69 7.33 -4.94
CA TYR A 191 8.12 8.52 -5.68
C TYR A 191 8.74 9.56 -4.75
N GLU A 192 9.79 10.23 -5.26
CA GLU A 192 10.42 11.39 -4.63
C GLU A 192 10.67 12.50 -5.67
N VAL A 193 10.87 13.73 -5.21
CA VAL A 193 11.26 14.83 -6.10
C VAL A 193 12.74 14.73 -6.48
N ARG A 194 13.01 14.89 -7.77
CA ARG A 194 14.32 15.05 -8.39
C ARG A 194 14.22 16.21 -9.39
N THR A 195 14.43 17.44 -8.92
CA THR A 195 14.30 18.66 -9.74
C THR A 195 15.14 18.63 -11.03
N GLN A 196 16.30 17.97 -11.00
CA GLN A 196 17.14 17.78 -12.18
C GLN A 196 16.47 16.99 -13.31
N ALA A 197 15.41 16.23 -13.02
CA ALA A 197 14.68 15.47 -14.03
C ALA A 197 13.90 16.37 -15.00
N ILE A 198 13.49 17.57 -14.55
CA ILE A 198 12.74 18.55 -15.33
C ILE A 198 13.63 19.18 -16.43
N ASP A 199 14.94 19.29 -16.20
CA ASP A 199 15.90 19.95 -17.11
C ASP A 199 16.34 19.04 -18.28
N ASP A 200 15.41 18.32 -18.94
CA ASP A 200 15.67 17.37 -20.04
C ASP A 200 16.59 16.16 -19.70
N ARG A 201 16.94 15.98 -18.41
CA ARG A 201 17.76 14.83 -17.98
C ARG A 201 16.95 13.59 -17.67
N GLY A 202 15.65 13.75 -17.43
CA GLY A 202 14.78 12.68 -16.96
C GLY A 202 15.17 12.17 -15.57
N CYS A 203 14.41 11.18 -15.09
CA CYS A 203 14.67 10.60 -13.77
C CYS A 203 16.04 9.90 -13.70
N PRO A 204 16.72 9.98 -12.54
CA PRO A 204 17.97 9.25 -12.35
C PRO A 204 17.76 7.74 -12.48
N ARG A 205 18.84 7.00 -12.71
CA ARG A 205 18.79 5.54 -12.72
C ARG A 205 18.27 5.03 -11.38
N MET A 206 17.18 4.28 -11.42
CA MET A 206 16.65 3.59 -10.24
C MET A 206 17.66 2.62 -9.62
N TYR A 207 17.61 2.54 -8.30
CA TYR A 207 18.24 1.48 -7.52
C TYR A 207 17.46 0.17 -7.68
N ALA A 208 18.09 -0.99 -7.43
CA ALA A 208 17.36 -2.26 -7.41
C ALA A 208 16.30 -2.30 -6.31
N ASP A 209 16.71 -1.90 -5.11
CA ASP A 209 15.91 -1.77 -3.90
C ASP A 209 16.61 -0.78 -2.93
N PRO A 210 16.01 -0.42 -1.77
CA PRO A 210 16.58 0.54 -0.83
C PRO A 210 18.00 0.19 -0.34
N THR A 211 18.41 -1.08 -0.36
CA THR A 211 19.76 -1.47 0.09
C THR A 211 20.87 -0.97 -0.85
N GLU A 212 20.55 -0.58 -2.08
CA GLU A 212 21.51 0.04 -3.00
C GLU A 212 21.59 1.57 -2.88
N ASP A 213 20.69 2.21 -2.12
CA ASP A 213 20.69 3.66 -1.94
C ASP A 213 21.68 4.07 -0.83
N PRO A 214 22.72 4.86 -1.13
CA PRO A 214 23.72 5.30 -0.15
C PRO A 214 23.12 6.04 1.05
N ARG A 215 21.94 6.66 0.90
CA ARG A 215 21.24 7.35 2.00
C ARG A 215 20.79 6.38 3.11
N MET A 216 20.55 5.11 2.76
CA MET A 216 20.07 4.06 3.66
C MET A 216 21.20 3.37 4.45
N GLN A 217 22.46 3.73 4.19
CA GLN A 217 23.65 3.03 4.70
C GLN A 217 24.33 3.75 5.89
N GLN A 218 23.57 4.53 6.65
CA GLN A 218 24.08 5.37 7.75
C GLN A 218 24.27 4.62 9.06
#